data_AF-A0A924CZJ3-F1
#
_entry.id   AF-A0A924CZJ3-F1
#
_cell.length_a   1.000
_cell.length_b   1.000
_cell.length_c   1.000
_cell.angle_alpha   90.00
_cell.angle_beta   90.00
_cell.angle_gamma   90.00
#
_symmetry.space_group_name_H-M   'P 1'
#
loop_
_entity.id
_entity.type
_entity.pdbx_description
1 polymer ?
#
loop_
_entity_poly.entity_id
_entity_poly.type
_entity_poly.pdbx_seq_one_letter_code
_entity_poly.pdbx_strand_id
1 'polypeptide(L)'
;MGKKAVAVLEQIKDKGIEWVDLRFTDPKGKWQHLTMVAGVVDEDMLTDGFMFDGSSIEGWKAINESDMILMPDLDATYFDPFSATPMMILICNIVEPSTGQLYSRDPRSTAKRGEAYLKSTGIGDTIYIGPEAEFFVFDDVRFGTGYNEGFY
;
A
#
# COMPACT_ATOMS: atom_id res chain seq x y z
N MET A 1 13.48 12.54 9.50
CA MET A 1 12.83 11.88 10.66
C MET A 1 11.38 11.74 10.26
N GLY A 2 10.88 10.52 10.13
CA GLY A 2 9.49 10.32 9.70
C GLY A 2 8.49 10.75 10.78
N LYS A 3 7.24 11.00 10.38
CA LYS A 3 6.13 11.25 11.30
C LYS A 3 6.07 10.11 12.34
N LYS A 4 5.79 10.48 13.59
CA LYS A 4 5.58 9.51 14.68
C LYS A 4 4.14 9.02 14.68
N ALA A 5 3.90 7.81 15.19
CA ALA A 5 2.56 7.22 15.32
C ALA A 5 1.58 8.15 16.06
N VAL A 6 2.01 8.74 17.17
CA VAL A 6 1.22 9.75 17.93
C VAL A 6 0.72 10.89 17.04
N ALA A 7 1.55 11.41 16.12
CA ALA A 7 1.14 12.51 15.24
C ALA A 7 0.10 12.08 14.20
N VAL A 8 0.09 10.80 13.81
CA VAL A 8 -0.94 10.24 12.91
C VAL A 8 -2.25 10.04 13.69
N LEU A 9 -2.19 9.54 14.93
CA LEU A 9 -3.37 9.40 15.80
C LEU A 9 -4.01 10.74 16.12
N GLU A 10 -3.22 11.78 16.38
CA GLU A 10 -3.70 13.16 16.54
C GLU A 10 -4.41 13.65 15.27
N GLN A 11 -3.84 13.40 14.08
CA GLN A 11 -4.50 13.76 12.82
C GLN A 11 -5.81 13.02 12.58
N ILE A 12 -5.88 11.73 12.94
CA ILE A 12 -7.11 10.93 12.87
C ILE A 12 -8.19 11.59 13.75
N LYS A 13 -7.85 11.96 14.98
CA LYS A 13 -8.77 12.59 15.93
C LYS A 13 -9.19 14.00 15.48
N ASP A 14 -8.24 14.86 15.17
CA ASP A 14 -8.48 16.28 14.88
C ASP A 14 -9.33 16.48 13.63
N LYS A 15 -9.22 15.56 12.67
CA LYS A 15 -9.97 15.61 11.40
C LYS A 15 -11.24 14.76 11.42
N GLY A 16 -11.58 14.15 12.56
CA GLY A 16 -12.77 13.30 12.68
C GLY A 16 -12.75 12.12 11.70
N ILE A 17 -11.58 11.52 11.48
CA ILE A 17 -11.43 10.36 10.60
C ILE A 17 -12.16 9.18 11.21
N GLU A 18 -13.06 8.58 10.43
CA GLU A 18 -13.84 7.41 10.83
C GLU A 18 -13.19 6.11 10.35
N TRP A 19 -12.42 6.16 9.26
CA TRP A 19 -11.84 5.00 8.58
C TRP A 19 -10.37 5.21 8.25
N VAL A 20 -9.56 4.17 8.47
CA VAL A 20 -8.15 4.12 8.06
C VAL A 20 -8.00 3.05 7.00
N ASP A 21 -7.64 3.45 5.78
CA ASP A 21 -7.51 2.58 4.62
C ASP A 21 -6.03 2.26 4.36
N LEU A 22 -5.66 1.01 4.58
CA LEU A 22 -4.30 0.52 4.43
C LEU A 22 -4.11 0.04 3.00
N ARG A 23 -3.26 0.71 2.22
CA ARG A 23 -3.08 0.39 0.80
C ARG A 23 -1.67 -0.10 0.47
N PHE A 24 -1.58 -1.06 -0.43
CA PHE A 24 -0.31 -1.65 -0.88
C PHE A 24 -0.39 -2.14 -2.32
N THR A 25 0.75 -2.27 -3.00
CA THR A 25 0.78 -2.65 -4.42
C THR A 25 1.15 -4.11 -4.58
N ASP A 26 0.39 -4.85 -5.39
CA ASP A 26 0.71 -6.23 -5.74
C ASP A 26 1.77 -6.32 -6.86
N PRO A 27 2.31 -7.51 -7.17
CA PRO A 27 3.35 -7.67 -8.20
C PRO A 27 2.93 -7.26 -9.61
N LYS A 28 1.61 -7.21 -9.90
CA LYS A 28 1.07 -6.78 -11.19
C LYS A 28 0.89 -5.26 -11.27
N GLY A 29 1.14 -4.54 -10.17
CA GLY A 29 1.00 -3.09 -10.08
C GLY A 29 -0.39 -2.63 -9.68
N LYS A 30 -1.30 -3.54 -9.29
CA LYS A 30 -2.63 -3.15 -8.82
C LYS A 30 -2.55 -2.68 -7.36
N TRP A 31 -3.30 -1.63 -7.06
CA TRP A 31 -3.48 -1.18 -5.68
C TRP A 31 -4.51 -2.06 -4.97
N GLN A 32 -4.07 -2.70 -3.89
CA GLN A 32 -4.88 -3.48 -2.98
C GLN A 32 -5.08 -2.69 -1.69
N HIS A 33 -6.16 -2.96 -0.95
CA HIS A 33 -6.43 -2.25 0.29
C HIS A 33 -7.27 -3.05 1.28
N LEU A 34 -7.19 -2.67 2.55
CA LEU A 34 -8.11 -3.09 3.60
C LEU A 34 -8.38 -1.93 4.56
N THR A 35 -9.62 -1.84 5.04
CA THR A 35 -10.08 -0.68 5.80
C THR A 35 -10.35 -1.06 7.25
N MET A 36 -9.82 -0.26 8.17
CA MET A 36 -9.99 -0.39 9.62
C MET A 36 -10.89 0.74 10.13
N VAL A 37 -11.70 0.44 11.16
CA VAL A 37 -12.40 1.49 11.92
C VAL A 37 -11.34 2.32 12.64
N ALA A 38 -11.35 3.64 12.49
CA ALA A 38 -10.32 4.49 13.07
C ALA A 38 -10.18 4.34 14.59
N GLY A 39 -11.29 4.07 15.29
CA GLY A 39 -11.29 3.85 16.74
C GLY A 39 -10.58 2.58 17.24
N VAL A 40 -10.22 1.64 16.35
CA VAL A 40 -9.42 0.47 16.73
C VAL A 40 -7.94 0.62 16.40
N VAL A 41 -7.55 1.67 15.66
CA VAL A 41 -6.16 1.93 15.29
C VAL A 41 -5.46 2.59 16.48
N ASP A 42 -4.45 1.91 17.02
CA ASP A 42 -3.63 2.38 18.12
C ASP A 42 -2.17 2.59 17.69
N GLU A 43 -1.33 2.97 18.66
CA GLU A 43 0.09 3.23 18.41
C GLU A 43 0.83 1.96 17.98
N ASP A 44 0.55 0.82 18.63
CA ASP A 44 1.17 -0.46 18.35
C ASP A 44 0.85 -0.93 16.91
N MET A 45 -0.39 -0.78 16.44
CA MET A 45 -0.74 -1.09 15.05
C MET A 45 0.02 -0.23 14.03
N LEU A 46 0.33 1.02 14.38
CA LEU A 46 1.08 1.93 13.52
C LEU A 46 2.60 1.67 13.55
N THR A 47 3.13 1.06 14.60
CA THR A 47 4.57 0.75 14.74
C THR A 47 4.92 -0.70 14.39
N ASP A 48 4.03 -1.63 14.72
CA ASP A 48 4.24 -3.08 14.60
C ASP A 48 3.52 -3.65 13.37
N GLY A 49 2.52 -2.91 12.87
CA GLY A 49 1.80 -3.20 11.64
C GLY A 49 0.52 -4.02 11.81
N PHE A 50 -0.13 -4.30 10.70
CA PHE A 50 -1.41 -5.01 10.63
C PHE A 50 -1.23 -6.38 9.99
N MET A 51 -1.73 -7.43 10.63
CA MET A 51 -1.70 -8.78 10.07
C MET A 51 -2.74 -8.93 8.95
N PHE A 52 -2.38 -9.58 7.85
CA PHE A 52 -3.30 -9.94 6.77
C PHE A 52 -2.89 -11.24 6.06
N ASP A 53 -3.82 -11.81 5.29
CA ASP A 53 -3.61 -12.99 4.45
C ASP A 53 -2.97 -12.61 3.10
N GLY A 54 -1.69 -12.93 2.94
CA GLY A 54 -0.94 -12.74 1.70
C GLY A 54 -1.15 -13.84 0.65
N SER A 55 -1.82 -14.96 0.98
CA SER A 55 -2.09 -16.03 0.01
C SER A 55 -3.18 -15.67 -1.00
N SER A 56 -4.01 -14.68 -0.65
CA SER A 56 -5.01 -14.08 -1.54
C SER A 56 -4.41 -13.10 -2.56
N ILE A 57 -3.10 -12.84 -2.51
CA ILE A 57 -2.38 -11.97 -3.45
C ILE A 57 -1.61 -12.84 -4.46
N GLU A 58 -1.98 -12.71 -5.73
CA GLU A 58 -1.40 -13.53 -6.79
C GLU A 58 0.12 -13.31 -6.89
N GLY A 59 0.88 -14.42 -6.84
CA GLY A 59 2.33 -14.39 -6.88
C GLY A 59 3.01 -14.18 -5.53
N TRP A 60 2.27 -14.14 -4.42
CA TRP A 60 2.83 -14.08 -3.06
C TRP A 60 2.88 -15.45 -2.39
N LYS A 61 2.39 -15.56 -1.15
CA LYS A 61 2.56 -16.72 -0.28
C LYS A 61 1.65 -17.88 -0.70
N ALA A 62 2.12 -19.10 -0.44
CA ALA A 62 1.25 -20.26 -0.47
C ALA A 62 0.37 -20.28 0.79
N ILE A 63 -0.76 -21.00 0.74
CA ILE A 63 -1.75 -21.01 1.83
C ILE A 63 -1.20 -21.49 3.17
N ASN A 64 -0.12 -22.29 3.18
CA ASN A 64 0.53 -22.79 4.38
C ASN A 64 1.49 -21.80 5.04
N GLU A 65 1.76 -20.65 4.41
CA GLU A 65 2.61 -19.56 4.91
C GLU A 65 1.93 -18.21 4.64
N SER A 66 0.61 -18.15 4.79
CA SER A 66 -0.24 -17.05 4.33
C SER A 66 -0.01 -15.72 5.04
N ASP A 67 0.33 -15.75 6.32
CA ASP A 67 0.35 -14.56 7.17
C ASP A 67 1.45 -13.58 6.76
N MET A 68 1.09 -12.31 6.63
CA MET A 68 1.97 -11.20 6.29
C MET A 68 1.64 -9.96 7.13
N ILE A 69 2.59 -9.02 7.23
CA ILE A 69 2.38 -7.74 7.91
C ILE A 69 2.28 -6.61 6.89
N LEU A 70 1.22 -5.81 6.98
CA LEU A 70 1.15 -4.47 6.41
C LEU A 70 1.78 -3.49 7.40
N MET A 71 2.96 -2.99 7.05
CA MET A 71 3.67 -1.99 7.85
C MET A 71 3.40 -0.59 7.29
N PRO A 72 2.62 0.26 7.97
CA PRO A 72 2.32 1.61 7.50
C PRO A 72 3.58 2.46 7.35
N ASP A 73 3.66 3.22 6.27
CA ASP A 73 4.64 4.27 6.08
C ASP A 73 4.03 5.59 6.56
N LEU A 74 4.37 6.00 7.78
CA LEU A 74 3.72 7.13 8.46
C LEU A 74 3.96 8.48 7.74
N ASP A 75 4.97 8.56 6.88
CA ASP A 75 5.21 9.74 6.03
C ASP A 75 4.29 9.76 4.78
N ALA A 76 3.76 8.61 4.38
CA ALA A 76 2.88 8.43 3.23
C ALA A 76 1.40 8.33 3.65
N THR A 77 0.94 9.39 4.31
CA THR A 77 -0.41 9.60 4.85
C THR A 77 -1.21 10.56 3.96
N TYR A 78 -2.42 10.18 3.55
CA TYR A 78 -3.28 10.99 2.67
C TYR A 78 -4.73 11.00 3.17
N PHE A 79 -5.54 11.96 2.70
CA PHE A 79 -6.99 11.97 2.92
C PHE A 79 -7.68 11.52 1.64
N ASP A 80 -8.64 10.61 1.74
CA ASP A 80 -9.41 10.18 0.58
C ASP A 80 -10.47 11.24 0.22
N PRO A 81 -10.41 11.86 -0.97
CA PRO A 81 -11.35 12.90 -1.36
C PRO A 81 -12.68 12.36 -1.92
N PHE A 82 -12.81 11.04 -2.09
CA PHE A 82 -13.94 10.39 -2.74
C PHE A 82 -14.85 9.64 -1.75
N SER A 83 -14.31 9.26 -0.59
CA SER A 83 -15.05 8.54 0.45
C SER A 83 -16.19 9.40 1.01
N ALA A 84 -17.35 8.77 1.21
CA ALA A 84 -18.54 9.45 1.75
C ALA A 84 -18.38 9.84 3.23
N THR A 85 -17.57 9.10 3.97
CA THR A 85 -17.17 9.37 5.35
C THR A 85 -15.69 9.74 5.41
N PRO A 86 -15.25 10.57 6.37
CA PRO A 86 -13.85 10.98 6.49
C PRO A 86 -12.91 9.76 6.61
N MET A 87 -12.01 9.62 5.64
CA MET A 87 -11.09 8.48 5.53
C MET A 87 -9.64 8.95 5.35
N MET A 88 -8.73 8.32 6.08
CA MET A 88 -7.29 8.49 5.93
C MET A 88 -6.70 7.26 5.23
N ILE A 89 -5.87 7.48 4.22
CA ILE A 89 -5.11 6.45 3.52
C ILE A 89 -3.70 6.37 4.12
N LEU A 90 -3.26 5.17 4.47
CA LEU A 90 -1.87 4.87 4.81
C LEU A 90 -1.29 3.93 3.76
N ILE A 91 -0.18 4.33 3.14
CA ILE A 91 0.55 3.42 2.23
C ILE A 91 1.41 2.47 3.06
N CYS A 92 1.28 1.18 2.82
CA CYS A 92 1.98 0.15 3.56
C CYS A 92 3.13 -0.48 2.74
N ASN A 93 4.18 -0.89 3.44
CA ASN A 93 5.15 -1.86 2.95
C ASN A 93 4.73 -3.25 3.43
N ILE A 94 5.19 -4.30 2.75
CA ILE A 94 4.92 -5.66 3.17
C ILE A 94 6.13 -6.21 3.94
N VAL A 95 5.87 -6.79 5.11
CA VAL A 95 6.90 -7.36 5.99
C VAL A 95 6.62 -8.84 6.22
N GLU A 96 7.69 -9.64 6.17
CA GLU A 96 7.69 -11.06 6.49
C GLU A 96 7.63 -11.24 8.03
N PRO A 97 6.55 -11.83 8.59
CA PRO A 97 6.38 -11.91 10.05
C PRO A 97 7.47 -12.72 10.74
N SER A 98 7.97 -13.76 10.07
CA SER A 98 8.99 -14.66 10.64
C SER A 98 10.37 -14.01 10.82
N THR A 99 10.67 -12.96 10.04
CA THR A 99 12.00 -12.33 10.03
C THR A 99 11.99 -10.84 10.34
N GLY A 100 10.82 -10.19 10.28
CA GLY A 100 10.68 -8.73 10.34
C GLY A 100 11.27 -8.00 9.13
N GLN A 101 11.68 -8.72 8.09
CA GLN A 101 12.30 -8.11 6.91
C GLN A 101 11.26 -7.68 5.87
N LEU A 102 11.60 -6.64 5.10
CA LEU A 102 10.84 -6.24 3.93
C LEU A 102 10.69 -7.40 2.95
N TYR A 103 9.45 -7.67 2.55
CA TYR A 103 9.15 -8.79 1.68
C TYR A 103 9.81 -8.66 0.30
N SER A 104 10.31 -9.77 -0.22
CA SER A 104 11.09 -9.75 -1.47
C SER A 104 10.24 -9.49 -2.71
N ARG A 105 8.96 -9.90 -2.69
CA ARG A 105 8.02 -9.74 -3.81
C ARG A 105 7.09 -8.53 -3.68
N ASP A 106 7.31 -7.67 -2.69
CA ASP A 106 6.67 -6.37 -2.61
C ASP A 106 7.39 -5.37 -3.55
N PRO A 107 6.69 -4.79 -4.54
CA PRO A 107 7.26 -3.78 -5.44
C PRO A 107 7.82 -2.56 -4.69
N ARG A 108 7.15 -2.11 -3.61
CA ARG A 108 7.59 -0.95 -2.83
C ARG A 108 8.87 -1.25 -2.08
N SER A 109 8.99 -2.44 -1.50
CA SER A 109 10.23 -2.92 -0.90
C SER A 109 11.37 -3.02 -1.90
N THR A 110 11.08 -3.38 -3.16
CA THR A 110 12.08 -3.36 -4.24
C THR A 110 12.57 -1.94 -4.55
N ALA A 111 11.67 -0.97 -4.62
CA ALA A 111 12.04 0.44 -4.80
C ALA A 111 12.93 0.95 -3.65
N LYS A 112 12.58 0.66 -2.39
CA LYS A 112 13.39 1.02 -1.22
C LYS A 112 14.79 0.40 -1.26
N ARG A 113 14.91 -0.86 -1.66
CA ARG A 113 16.21 -1.52 -1.87
C ARG A 113 17.01 -0.87 -3.01
N GLY A 114 16.35 -0.42 -4.07
CA GLY A 114 16.99 0.33 -5.17
C GLY A 114 17.62 1.64 -4.70
N GLU A 115 16.87 2.44 -3.91
CA GLU A 115 17.39 3.68 -3.32
C GLU A 115 18.57 3.42 -2.36
N ALA A 116 18.45 2.40 -1.50
CA ALA A 116 19.51 2.01 -0.58
C ALA A 116 20.76 1.52 -1.33
N TYR A 117 20.57 0.78 -2.42
CA TYR A 117 21.65 0.31 -3.27
C TYR A 117 22.41 1.49 -3.89
N LEU A 118 21.74 2.46 -4.51
CA LEU A 118 22.40 3.63 -5.07
C LEU A 118 23.27 4.33 -4.01
N LYS A 119 22.69 4.60 -2.82
CA LYS A 119 23.43 5.22 -1.71
C LYS A 119 24.67 4.41 -1.34
N SER A 120 24.56 3.08 -1.29
CA SER A 120 25.70 2.20 -0.97
C SER A 120 26.83 2.25 -2.01
N THR A 121 26.53 2.58 -3.27
CA THR A 121 27.55 2.69 -4.32
C THR A 121 28.40 3.96 -4.20
N GLY A 122 27.91 4.98 -3.48
CA GLY A 122 28.54 6.30 -3.40
C GLY A 122 28.42 7.14 -4.67
N ILE A 123 27.72 6.67 -5.70
CA ILE A 123 27.53 7.39 -6.98
C ILE A 123 26.51 8.54 -6.83
N GLY A 124 25.51 8.35 -5.97
CA GLY A 124 24.49 9.36 -5.70
C GLY A 124 23.74 9.05 -4.41
N ASP A 125 23.00 10.04 -3.91
CA ASP A 125 22.18 9.90 -2.71
C ASP A 125 20.67 9.81 -3.01
N THR A 126 20.23 10.34 -4.15
CA THR A 126 18.82 10.55 -4.48
C THR A 126 18.59 10.30 -5.96
N ILE A 127 17.51 9.60 -6.29
CA ILE A 127 17.02 9.43 -7.67
C ILE A 127 15.73 10.23 -7.79
N TYR A 128 15.66 11.11 -8.78
CA TYR A 128 14.41 11.76 -9.16
C TYR A 128 13.82 11.07 -10.38
N ILE A 129 12.55 10.67 -10.30
CA ILE A 129 11.82 10.00 -11.38
C ILE A 129 10.63 10.89 -11.75
N GLY A 130 10.52 11.26 -13.02
CA GLY A 130 9.40 12.03 -13.58
C GLY A 130 8.55 11.16 -14.51
N PRO A 131 7.50 10.48 -14.01
CA PRO A 131 6.62 9.70 -14.86
C PRO A 131 5.60 10.59 -15.61
N GLU A 132 5.32 10.26 -16.87
CA GLU A 132 4.28 10.89 -17.69
C GLU A 132 3.27 9.81 -18.12
N ALA A 133 2.26 9.58 -17.28
CA ALA A 133 1.25 8.55 -17.53
C ALA A 133 0.08 9.12 -18.36
N GLU A 134 0.08 8.84 -19.66
CA GLU A 134 -1.07 9.11 -20.52
C GLU A 134 -2.26 8.19 -20.17
N PHE A 135 -3.49 8.69 -20.33
CA PHE A 135 -4.71 7.91 -20.08
C PHE A 135 -5.86 8.34 -21.00
N PHE A 136 -6.87 7.48 -21.10
CA PHE A 136 -8.12 7.75 -21.81
C PHE A 136 -9.28 7.92 -20.83
N VAL A 137 -10.25 8.78 -21.16
CA VAL A 137 -11.54 8.89 -20.46
C VAL A 137 -12.62 8.41 -21.43
N PHE A 138 -13.21 7.26 -21.14
CA PHE A 138 -14.28 6.66 -21.93
C PHE A 138 -15.63 6.85 -21.24
N ASP A 139 -16.70 7.02 -22.02
CA ASP A 139 -18.07 7.03 -21.50
C ASP A 139 -18.62 5.60 -21.27
N ASP A 140 -18.20 4.64 -22.08
CA ASP A 140 -18.59 3.23 -22.01
C ASP A 140 -17.43 2.36 -22.50
N VAL A 141 -17.24 1.22 -21.86
CA VAL A 141 -16.26 0.21 -22.27
C VAL A 141 -16.98 -1.12 -22.34
N ARG A 142 -16.95 -1.76 -23.52
CA ARG A 142 -17.44 -3.12 -23.71
C ARG A 142 -16.39 -3.97 -24.42
N PHE A 143 -16.11 -5.17 -23.93
CA PHE A 143 -15.09 -6.07 -24.50
C PHE A 143 -15.62 -7.48 -24.60
N GLY A 144 -15.38 -8.32 -25.61
CA GLY A 144 -15.69 -9.73 -25.36
C GLY A 144 -15.41 -10.74 -26.43
N THR A 145 -15.89 -11.95 -26.16
CA THR A 145 -15.20 -13.16 -26.58
C THR A 145 -16.13 -14.17 -27.24
N GLY A 146 -15.91 -14.44 -28.54
CA GLY A 146 -16.51 -15.56 -29.26
C GLY A 146 -16.14 -15.59 -30.75
N TYR A 147 -16.56 -16.64 -31.48
CA TYR A 147 -16.30 -16.78 -32.92
C TYR A 147 -17.17 -15.86 -33.79
N ASN A 148 -18.34 -15.44 -33.27
CA ASN A 148 -19.29 -14.57 -33.98
C ASN A 148 -19.78 -13.39 -33.12
N GLU A 149 -19.33 -13.28 -31.86
CA GLU A 149 -19.27 -12.06 -31.04
C GLU A 149 -18.78 -12.38 -29.62
N GLY A 150 -18.41 -11.35 -28.88
CA GLY A 150 -18.72 -11.27 -27.46
C GLY A 150 -18.47 -9.86 -26.92
N PHE A 151 -19.01 -9.56 -25.74
CA PHE A 151 -18.85 -8.28 -25.02
C PHE A 151 -19.03 -8.47 -23.48
N TYR A 152 -18.64 -7.49 -22.64
CA TYR A 152 -18.50 -7.46 -21.17
C TYR A 152 -18.35 -6.00 -20.77
#